data_AF-A0A662L845-F1
#
_entry.id   AF-A0A662L845-F1
#
_cell.length_a   1.000
_cell.length_b   1.000
_cell.length_c   1.000
_cell.angle_alpha   90.00
_cell.angle_beta   90.00
_cell.angle_gamma   90.00
#
_symmetry.space_group_name_H-M   'P 1'
#
loop_
_entity.id
_entity.type
_entity.pdbx_description
1 polymer ?
#
loop_
_entity_poly.entity_id
_entity_poly.type
_entity_poly.pdbx_seq_one_letter_code
_entity_poly.pdbx_strand_id
1 'polypeptide(L)'
;MKHAIFFFGLPTVAIIAGHFLFWEINDFVEFSTTTTPILFLSLIIFAYGYFGRGKKKHFFLFIAWLIFASYWAMQPEYLYYKEEGDVFNAAFCILGVYFLSY
;
A
#
# COMPACT_ATOMS: atom_id res chain seq x y z
N MET A 1 -17.31 16.18 7.25
CA MET A 1 -15.98 16.16 7.89
C MET A 1 -15.54 14.79 8.42
N LYS A 2 -16.41 13.94 8.97
CA LYS A 2 -16.03 12.59 9.47
C LYS A 2 -15.41 11.66 8.41
N HIS A 3 -15.86 11.73 7.16
CA HIS A 3 -15.30 10.91 6.08
C HIS A 3 -13.89 11.33 5.64
N ALA A 4 -13.55 12.62 5.77
CA ALA A 4 -12.21 13.11 5.42
C ALA A 4 -11.12 12.48 6.30
N ILE A 5 -11.43 12.16 7.56
CA ILE A 5 -10.50 11.47 8.45
C ILE A 5 -10.20 10.05 7.94
N PHE A 6 -11.16 9.36 7.34
CA PHE A 6 -10.91 8.06 6.72
C PHE A 6 -10.10 8.19 5.42
N PHE A 7 -10.44 9.17 4.57
CA PHE A 7 -9.75 9.39 3.30
C PHE A 7 -8.29 9.85 3.46
N PHE A 8 -8.01 10.70 4.45
CA PHE A 8 -6.66 11.22 4.66
C PHE A 8 -5.94 10.49 5.80
N GLY A 9 -6.61 10.18 6.90
CA GLY A 9 -5.97 9.59 8.08
C GLY A 9 -5.44 8.17 7.85
N LEU A 10 -6.20 7.29 7.19
CA LEU A 10 -5.73 5.92 6.92
C LEU A 10 -4.47 5.88 6.04
N PRO A 11 -4.42 6.53 4.86
CA PRO A 11 -3.19 6.55 4.06
C PRO A 11 -2.03 7.24 4.78
N THR A 12 -2.26 8.32 5.54
CA THR A 12 -1.18 8.93 6.34
C THR A 12 -0.62 7.95 7.37
N VAL A 13 -1.48 7.25 8.12
CA VAL A 13 -1.05 6.24 9.09
C VAL A 13 -0.32 5.10 8.39
N ALA A 14 -0.78 4.65 7.23
CA ALA A 14 -0.14 3.57 6.48
C ALA A 14 1.28 3.95 5.99
N ILE A 15 1.46 5.17 5.47
CA ILE A 15 2.77 5.67 5.04
C ILE A 15 3.72 5.77 6.24
N ILE A 16 3.27 6.39 7.34
CA ILE A 16 4.10 6.54 8.56
C ILE A 16 4.42 5.17 9.18
N ALA A 17 3.45 4.28 9.27
CA ALA A 17 3.66 2.94 9.82
C ALA A 17 4.62 2.13 8.94
N GLY A 18 4.46 2.20 7.62
CA GLY A 18 5.37 1.54 6.67
C GLY A 18 6.81 2.00 6.85
N HIS A 19 7.00 3.32 6.98
CA HIS A 19 8.30 3.91 7.26
C HIS A 19 8.97 3.32 8.50
N PHE A 20 8.27 3.29 9.65
CA PHE A 20 8.85 2.78 10.89
C PHE A 20 9.03 1.25 10.90
N LEU A 21 8.12 0.50 10.27
CA LEU A 21 8.18 -0.96 10.26
C LEU A 21 9.34 -1.51 9.42
N PHE A 22 9.70 -0.79 8.35
CA PHE A 22 10.73 -1.26 7.41
C PHE A 22 11.99 -0.38 7.43
N TRP A 23 12.08 0.60 8.33
CA TRP A 23 13.17 1.60 8.40
C TRP A 23 14.58 1.00 8.26
N GLU A 24 14.84 -0.17 8.86
CA GLU A 24 16.14 -0.84 8.83
C GLU A 24 16.52 -1.39 7.45
N ILE A 25 15.55 -1.63 6.58
CA ILE A 25 15.79 -2.04 5.20
C ILE A 25 16.16 -0.80 4.40
N ASN A 26 17.39 -0.80 3.89
CA ASN A 26 17.93 0.27 3.05
C ASN A 26 18.09 -0.13 1.59
N ASP A 27 18.01 -1.43 1.29
CA ASP A 27 18.13 -1.95 -0.06
C ASP A 27 16.75 -2.17 -0.69
N PHE A 28 16.52 -1.56 -1.86
CA PHE A 28 15.28 -1.72 -2.61
C PHE A 28 15.08 -3.16 -3.06
N VAL A 29 16.15 -3.87 -3.42
CA VAL A 29 16.06 -5.26 -3.90
C VAL A 29 15.59 -6.18 -2.76
N GLU A 30 16.14 -6.03 -1.56
CA GLU A 30 15.69 -6.73 -0.36
C GLU A 30 14.23 -6.43 -0.02
N PHE A 31 13.84 -5.15 -0.03
CA PHE A 31 12.45 -4.73 0.19
C PHE A 31 11.49 -5.34 -0.83
N SER A 32 11.83 -5.23 -2.12
CA SER A 32 11.02 -5.72 -3.23
C SER A 32 10.87 -7.24 -3.21
N THR A 33 11.94 -7.97 -2.90
CA THR A 33 11.92 -9.44 -2.81
C THR A 33 11.00 -9.92 -1.68
N THR A 34 10.99 -9.20 -0.56
CA THR A 34 10.14 -9.53 0.60
C THR A 34 8.67 -9.16 0.37
N THR A 35 8.40 -8.00 -0.23
CA THR A 35 7.04 -7.43 -0.29
C THR A 35 6.28 -7.77 -1.57
N THR A 36 6.96 -8.03 -2.69
CA THR A 36 6.31 -8.37 -3.96
C THR A 36 5.47 -9.66 -3.90
N PRO A 37 5.91 -10.75 -3.24
CA PRO A 37 5.06 -11.93 -3.04
C PRO A 37 3.76 -11.61 -2.28
N ILE A 38 3.84 -10.69 -1.30
CA ILE A 38 2.68 -10.23 -0.53
C ILE A 38 1.72 -9.42 -1.41
N LEU A 39 2.25 -8.57 -2.31
CA LEU A 39 1.45 -7.89 -3.33
C LEU A 39 0.72 -8.91 -4.22
N PHE A 40 1.40 -9.93 -4.75
CA PHE A 40 0.75 -10.94 -5.59
C PHE A 40 -0.29 -11.74 -4.82
N LEU A 41 -0.05 -12.06 -3.54
CA LEU A 41 -1.05 -12.66 -2.67
C LEU A 41 -2.31 -11.78 -2.56
N SER A 42 -2.15 -10.45 -2.45
CA SER A 42 -3.29 -9.52 -2.46
C SER A 42 -4.12 -9.63 -3.74
N LEU A 43 -3.47 -9.76 -4.90
CA LEU A 43 -4.14 -9.91 -6.20
C LEU A 43 -4.89 -11.25 -6.30
N ILE A 44 -4.33 -12.33 -5.75
CA ILE A 44 -5.00 -13.63 -5.67
C ILE A 44 -6.25 -13.53 -4.78
N ILE A 45 -6.15 -12.86 -3.63
CA ILE A 45 -7.30 -12.64 -2.73
C ILE A 45 -8.34 -11.75 -3.42
N PHE A 46 -7.93 -10.74 -4.19
CA PHE A 46 -8.84 -9.94 -5.01
C PHE A 46 -9.61 -10.81 -6.00
N ALA A 47 -8.92 -11.67 -6.75
CA ALA A 47 -9.58 -12.58 -7.69
C ALA A 47 -10.60 -13.48 -6.96
N TYR A 48 -10.21 -14.06 -5.82
CA TYR A 48 -11.11 -14.88 -5.01
C TYR A 48 -12.34 -14.09 -4.51
N GLY A 49 -12.13 -12.87 -4.01
CA GLY A 49 -13.21 -11.99 -3.55
C GLY A 49 -14.12 -11.53 -4.68
N TYR A 50 -13.58 -11.29 -5.87
CA TYR A 50 -14.31 -10.82 -7.04
C TYR A 50 -15.23 -11.91 -7.62
N PHE A 51 -14.73 -13.13 -7.77
CA PHE A 51 -15.52 -14.27 -8.26
C PHE A 51 -16.37 -14.94 -7.17
N GLY A 52 -16.11 -14.62 -5.90
CA GLY A 52 -16.83 -15.15 -4.75
C GLY A 52 -18.30 -14.72 -4.70
N ARG A 53 -19.15 -15.59 -4.16
CA ARG A 53 -20.59 -15.32 -3.94
C ARG A 53 -20.89 -15.14 -2.45
N GLY A 54 -21.92 -14.34 -2.15
CA GLY A 54 -22.41 -14.12 -0.79
C GLY A 54 -21.68 -13.02 -0.02
N LYS A 55 -22.02 -12.86 1.27
CA LYS A 55 -21.58 -11.73 2.10
C LYS A 55 -20.08 -11.72 2.39
N LYS A 56 -19.42 -12.89 2.37
CA LYS A 56 -17.97 -13.02 2.62
C LYS A 56 -17.12 -12.38 1.52
N LYS A 57 -17.65 -12.13 0.32
CA LYS A 57 -16.93 -11.49 -0.78
C LYS A 57 -16.33 -10.14 -0.38
N HIS A 58 -17.11 -9.32 0.33
CA HIS A 58 -16.70 -7.97 0.73
C HIS A 58 -15.56 -8.00 1.73
N PHE A 59 -15.52 -9.03 2.58
CA PHE A 59 -14.43 -9.23 3.52
C PHE A 59 -13.11 -9.57 2.82
N PHE A 60 -13.13 -10.48 1.84
CA PHE A 60 -11.93 -10.79 1.04
C PHE A 60 -11.46 -9.60 0.21
N LEU A 61 -12.38 -8.87 -0.42
CA LEU A 61 -12.03 -7.64 -1.15
C LEU A 61 -11.41 -6.58 -0.24
N PHE A 62 -11.95 -6.41 0.98
CA PHE A 62 -11.38 -5.49 1.96
C PHE A 62 -9.96 -5.89 2.38
N ILE A 63 -9.73 -7.18 2.70
CA ILE A 63 -8.39 -7.67 3.06
C ILE A 63 -7.41 -7.50 1.90
N ALA A 64 -7.81 -7.88 0.69
CA ALA A 64 -6.99 -7.72 -0.50
C ALA A 64 -6.59 -6.26 -0.71
N TRP A 65 -7.56 -5.35 -0.61
CA TRP A 65 -7.32 -3.92 -0.74
C TRP A 65 -6.41 -3.39 0.37
N LEU A 66 -6.58 -3.82 1.62
CA LEU A 66 -5.72 -3.39 2.72
C LEU A 66 -4.26 -3.79 2.50
N ILE A 67 -4.00 -5.03 2.06
CA ILE A 67 -2.65 -5.52 1.75
C ILE A 67 -2.07 -4.74 0.57
N PHE A 68 -2.85 -4.59 -0.50
CA PHE A 68 -2.44 -3.87 -1.71
C PHE A 68 -2.11 -2.39 -1.43
N ALA A 69 -2.98 -1.69 -0.73
CA ALA A 69 -2.78 -0.29 -0.37
C ALA A 69 -1.57 -0.11 0.54
N SER A 70 -1.31 -1.04 1.47
CA SER A 70 -0.14 -0.99 2.36
C SER A 70 1.16 -1.13 1.58
N TYR A 71 1.21 -2.00 0.57
CA TYR A 71 2.37 -2.10 -0.33
C TYR A 71 2.65 -0.78 -1.03
N TRP A 72 1.61 -0.14 -1.59
CA TRP A 72 1.76 1.13 -2.29
C TRP A 72 2.10 2.30 -1.38
N ALA A 73 1.66 2.28 -0.12
CA ALA A 73 2.01 3.28 0.88
C ALA A 73 3.52 3.33 1.18
N MET A 74 4.25 2.24 0.94
CA MET A 74 5.70 2.15 1.17
C MET A 74 6.53 2.58 -0.06
N GLN A 75 5.95 2.55 -1.27
CA GLN A 75 6.68 2.86 -2.51
C GLN A 75 7.32 4.26 -2.56
N PRO A 76 6.72 5.33 -2.00
CA PRO A 76 7.38 6.64 -1.99
C PRO A 76 8.77 6.61 -1.37
N GLU A 77 8.96 5.81 -0.32
CA GLU A 77 10.23 5.67 0.37
C GLU A 77 11.20 4.79 -0.41
N TYR A 78 10.78 3.59 -0.80
CA TYR A 78 11.72 2.58 -1.31
C TYR A 78 12.01 2.72 -2.80
N LEU A 79 11.00 3.05 -3.61
CA LEU A 79 11.15 3.12 -5.06
C LEU A 79 11.71 4.46 -5.54
N TYR A 80 11.51 5.53 -4.77
CA TYR A 80 11.85 6.88 -5.22
C TYR A 80 12.85 7.57 -4.28
N TYR A 81 12.57 7.58 -2.97
CA TYR A 81 13.39 8.35 -2.04
C TYR A 81 14.72 7.68 -1.66
N LYS A 82 14.72 6.42 -1.24
CA LYS A 82 15.92 5.69 -0.80
C LYS A 82 16.82 5.23 -1.95
N GLU A 83 16.24 4.98 -3.13
CA GLU A 83 16.99 4.49 -4.29
C GLU A 83 17.77 5.63 -4.97
N GLU A 84 17.08 6.64 -5.50
CA GLU A 84 17.70 7.72 -6.29
C GLU A 84 17.58 9.11 -5.63
N GLY A 85 16.92 9.23 -4.47
CA GLY A 85 16.62 10.54 -3.87
C GLY A 85 15.60 11.34 -4.68
N ASP A 86 14.75 10.69 -5.46
CA ASP A 86 13.76 11.34 -6.33
C ASP A 86 12.55 11.82 -5.53
N VAL A 87 12.70 13.00 -4.93
CA VAL A 87 11.67 13.65 -4.12
C VAL A 87 10.42 13.98 -4.93
N PHE A 88 10.56 14.27 -6.24
CA PHE A 88 9.41 14.64 -7.07
C PHE A 88 8.52 13.43 -7.28
N ASN A 89 9.08 12.31 -7.74
CA ASN A 89 8.30 11.10 -7.96
C ASN A 89 7.80 10.50 -6.63
N ALA A 90 8.56 10.61 -5.54
CA ALA A 90 8.07 10.25 -4.20
C ALA A 90 6.81 11.04 -3.82
N ALA A 91 6.79 12.36 -4.05
CA ALA A 91 5.62 13.20 -3.77
C ALA A 91 4.41 12.82 -4.64
N PHE A 92 4.61 12.57 -5.94
CA PHE A 92 3.55 12.06 -6.82
C PHE A 92 3.02 10.70 -6.38
N CYS A 93 3.90 9.81 -5.93
CA CYS A 93 3.52 8.51 -5.41
C CYS A 93 2.66 8.64 -4.14
N ILE A 94 3.04 9.53 -3.20
CA ILE A 94 2.25 9.84 -2.00
C ILE A 94 0.84 10.32 -2.40
N LEU A 95 0.73 11.23 -3.38
CA LEU A 95 -0.58 11.67 -3.89
C LEU A 95 -1.38 10.50 -4.46
N GLY A 96 -0.73 9.59 -5.21
CA GLY A 96 -1.33 8.35 -5.70
C GLY A 96 -1.91 7.48 -4.58
N VAL A 97 -1.23 7.38 -3.43
CA VAL A 97 -1.73 6.64 -2.26
C VAL A 97 -3.02 7.26 -1.71
N TYR A 98 -3.12 8.59 -1.67
CA TYR A 98 -4.38 9.27 -1.30
C TYR A 98 -5.47 9.11 -2.36
N PHE A 99 -5.12 9.00 -3.64
CA PHE A 99 -6.11 8.68 -4.68
C PHE A 99 -6.65 7.26 -4.55
N LEU A 100 -5.81 6.30 -4.17
CA LEU A 100 -6.23 4.92 -3.95
C LEU A 100 -7.18 4.79 -2.74
N SER A 101 -7.16 5.72 -1.79
CA SER A 101 -8.06 5.73 -0.64
C SER A 101 -9.48 6.22 -0.94
N TYR A 102 -9.72 6.81 -2.12
CA TYR A 102 -11.03 7.29 -2.60
C TYR A 102 -11.94 6.13 -3.03
#